data_AF-A0A8B7IWU0-F1
#
_entry.id   AF-A0A8B7IWU0-F1
#
_cell.length_a   1.000
_cell.length_b   1.000
_cell.length_c   1.000
_cell.angle_alpha   90.00
_cell.angle_beta   90.00
_cell.angle_gamma   90.00
#
_symmetry.space_group_name_H-M   'P 1'
#
loop_
_entity.id
_entity.type
_entity.pdbx_description
1 polymer ?
#
loop_
_entity_poly.entity_id
_entity_poly.type
_entity_poly.pdbx_seq_one_letter_code
_entity_poly.pdbx_strand_id
1 'polypeptide(L)'
;MVSPTSEQYDSLLRQMSERIDEGCGETIYVIGQGSDGTEYGLSEADMEASYATLKSMAEQIEADVILLREHQEAGGKVRDYLVRKHVGDNDFLEVRVAVVGNVDAGKSTLLGVLTHGELDNGRGFARQKLFRHKHEIESGRTSSVGNDILGFDSEGNVVNKPDSHGGSLEWTKICEKSTKVITFIDLAGHEKYLKTTVFGMTGHLPDFCMLMVGSNAGIVGMTKEHLGLALALNVPVFVVVTKIDMCPANILQETLKLLQRLLKSPGCRKIPVLVQSKDDVIVTASNFSSERMCPIFQISNVTGENLDLLKMFLNLLSPRTSYREEEPAEFQIDDTYSVPGVGTVVSGTTLRGLIKLNDTLLLGPDPLGNFLPIAVKSIHRKRMPVKEVRGGQTASFALKKIKRSSIRKGMVMVSPRLNPQASWEFEAEILVLHHPTTISPRYQAMATFGTEKPGGESGQLWRIEGRGCPSMTNVSPDTGCR
;
A
#
# COMPACT_ATOMS: atom_id res chain seq x y z
N MET A 1 32.07 11.23 -7.60
CA MET A 1 31.32 12.15 -6.72
C MET A 1 32.14 13.34 -6.30
N VAL A 2 33.38 13.16 -5.81
CA VAL A 2 34.29 14.29 -5.57
C VAL A 2 34.76 14.83 -6.93
N SER A 3 34.34 16.05 -7.28
CA SER A 3 34.76 16.79 -8.49
C SER A 3 34.75 15.94 -9.79
N PRO A 4 33.57 15.41 -10.21
CA PRO A 4 33.49 14.54 -11.39
C PRO A 4 33.85 15.30 -12.67
N THR A 5 34.40 14.58 -13.65
CA THR A 5 34.47 15.09 -15.03
C THR A 5 33.07 15.23 -15.63
N SER A 6 32.92 15.96 -16.75
CA SER A 6 31.62 16.10 -17.43
C SER A 6 31.01 14.74 -17.80
N GLU A 7 31.81 13.83 -18.35
CA GLU A 7 31.35 12.47 -18.70
C GLU A 7 30.92 11.66 -17.47
N GLN A 8 31.65 11.79 -16.36
CA GLN A 8 31.29 11.12 -15.10
C GLN A 8 30.01 11.70 -14.50
N TYR A 9 29.84 13.02 -14.59
CA TYR A 9 28.63 13.71 -14.13
C TYR A 9 27.40 13.21 -14.91
N ASP A 10 27.49 13.17 -16.23
CA ASP A 10 26.38 12.69 -17.09
C ASP A 10 26.04 11.22 -16.80
N SER A 11 27.05 10.38 -16.56
CA SER A 11 26.85 8.99 -16.17
C SER A 11 26.18 8.87 -14.80
N LEU A 12 26.58 9.67 -13.81
CA LEU A 12 25.99 9.66 -12.46
C LEU A 12 24.55 10.17 -12.48
N LEU A 13 24.28 11.21 -13.26
CA LEU A 13 22.94 11.76 -13.45
C LEU A 13 22.00 10.72 -14.05
N ARG A 14 22.45 10.01 -15.09
CA ARG A 14 21.68 8.93 -15.71
C ARG A 14 21.38 7.81 -14.71
N GLN A 15 22.39 7.34 -13.96
CA GLN A 15 22.19 6.31 -12.94
C GLN A 15 21.22 6.77 -11.85
N MET A 16 21.28 8.03 -11.44
CA MET A 16 20.36 8.60 -10.46
C MET A 16 18.93 8.66 -10.99
N SER A 17 18.74 9.08 -12.25
CA SER A 17 17.42 9.06 -12.90
C SER A 17 16.86 7.64 -12.98
N GLU A 18 17.66 6.68 -13.43
CA GLU A 18 17.24 5.27 -13.54
C GLU A 18 16.81 4.71 -12.17
N ARG A 19 17.58 4.99 -11.10
CA ARG A 19 17.23 4.57 -9.73
C ARG A 19 15.96 5.23 -9.20
N ILE A 20 15.72 6.50 -9.53
CA ILE A 20 14.51 7.22 -9.13
C ILE A 20 13.30 6.65 -9.87
N ASP A 21 13.43 6.35 -11.15
CA ASP A 21 12.35 5.77 -11.94
C ASP A 21 12.03 4.34 -11.45
N GLU A 22 13.04 3.53 -11.14
CA GLU A 22 12.88 2.22 -10.49
C GLU A 22 12.20 2.31 -9.12
N GLY A 23 12.57 3.31 -8.32
CA GLY A 23 11.96 3.61 -7.01
C GLY A 23 10.64 4.38 -7.09
N CYS A 24 10.03 4.49 -8.28
CA CYS A 24 8.75 5.17 -8.52
C CYS A 24 8.73 6.62 -8.03
N GLY A 25 9.82 7.36 -8.21
CA GLY A 25 9.95 8.78 -7.89
C GLY A 25 10.82 9.10 -6.67
N GLU A 26 11.38 8.09 -5.98
CA GLU A 26 12.30 8.31 -4.86
C GLU A 26 13.36 7.22 -4.76
N THR A 27 14.54 7.55 -4.22
CA THR A 27 15.60 6.57 -3.94
C THR A 27 16.44 7.00 -2.74
N ILE A 28 17.03 6.04 -2.03
CA ILE A 28 18.08 6.32 -1.04
C ILE A 28 19.43 6.31 -1.76
N TYR A 29 20.16 7.41 -1.66
CA TYR A 29 21.47 7.63 -2.24
C TYR A 29 22.52 7.70 -1.13
N VAL A 30 23.52 6.82 -1.17
CA VAL A 30 24.58 6.75 -0.15
C VAL A 30 25.84 7.42 -0.67
N ILE A 31 26.36 8.39 0.08
CA ILE A 31 27.65 9.03 -0.19
C ILE A 31 28.69 8.48 0.79
N GLY A 32 29.84 8.03 0.26
CA GLY A 32 30.89 7.36 1.02
C GLY A 32 30.91 5.84 0.88
N GLN A 33 30.07 5.30 -0.01
CA GLN A 33 30.08 3.91 -0.44
C GLN A 33 30.90 3.74 -1.72
N GLY A 34 31.76 2.72 -1.75
CA GLY A 34 32.50 2.31 -2.94
C GLY A 34 31.60 1.63 -3.98
N SER A 35 32.11 1.47 -5.21
CA SER A 35 31.39 0.80 -6.30
C SER A 35 31.12 -0.69 -6.05
N ASP A 36 31.85 -1.28 -5.11
CA ASP A 36 31.71 -2.64 -4.59
C ASP A 36 30.69 -2.74 -3.45
N GLY A 37 30.05 -1.64 -3.07
CA GLY A 37 29.05 -1.58 -2.01
C GLY A 37 29.64 -1.48 -0.59
N THR A 38 30.97 -1.44 -0.45
CA THR A 38 31.61 -1.29 0.86
C THR A 38 31.67 0.18 1.27
N GLU A 39 31.37 0.44 2.54
CA GLU A 39 31.30 1.80 3.09
C GLU A 39 32.68 2.20 3.61
N TYR A 40 33.48 2.83 2.76
CA TYR A 40 34.81 3.32 3.15
C TYR A 40 34.74 4.64 3.93
N GLY A 41 33.71 5.47 3.69
CA GLY A 41 33.61 6.81 4.22
C GLY A 41 34.48 7.84 3.49
N LEU A 42 34.14 9.12 3.66
CA LEU A 42 34.85 10.25 3.05
C LEU A 42 35.30 11.26 4.10
N SER A 43 36.38 11.98 3.79
CA SER A 43 36.78 13.16 4.56
C SER A 43 35.67 14.22 4.53
N GLU A 44 35.66 15.14 5.51
CA GLU A 44 34.62 16.18 5.58
C GLU A 44 34.62 17.09 4.34
N ALA A 45 35.78 17.41 3.79
CA ALA A 45 35.90 18.20 2.56
C ALA A 45 35.37 17.44 1.33
N ASP A 46 35.70 16.15 1.20
CA ASP A 46 35.23 15.30 0.10
C ASP A 46 33.72 15.02 0.19
N MET A 47 33.20 14.91 1.41
CA MET A 47 31.77 14.76 1.67
C MET A 47 30.99 15.98 1.19
N GLU A 48 31.48 17.19 1.50
CA GLU A 48 30.82 18.43 1.08
C GLU A 48 30.86 18.61 -0.44
N ALA A 49 32.01 18.29 -1.08
CA ALA A 49 32.13 18.30 -2.54
C ALA A 49 31.20 17.28 -3.21
N SER A 50 31.05 16.09 -2.62
CA SER A 50 30.15 15.04 -3.10
C SER A 50 28.68 15.44 -2.91
N TYR A 51 28.33 16.07 -1.79
CA TYR A 51 26.99 16.58 -1.53
C TYR A 51 26.60 17.70 -2.51
N ALA A 52 27.52 18.63 -2.81
CA ALA A 52 27.31 19.67 -3.82
C ALA A 52 27.02 19.07 -5.21
N THR A 53 27.72 17.99 -5.56
CA THR A 53 27.48 17.24 -6.81
C THR A 53 26.10 16.59 -6.79
N LEU A 54 25.73 15.90 -5.70
CA LEU A 54 24.41 15.27 -5.55
C LEU A 54 23.28 16.31 -5.66
N LYS A 55 23.43 17.45 -4.99
CA LYS A 55 22.46 18.54 -5.02
C LYS A 55 22.30 19.11 -6.43
N SER A 56 23.41 19.32 -7.15
CA SER A 56 23.37 19.76 -8.54
C SER A 56 22.64 18.76 -9.45
N MET A 57 22.90 17.45 -9.29
CA MET A 57 22.18 16.42 -10.04
C MET A 57 20.68 16.40 -9.70
N ALA A 58 20.34 16.54 -8.42
CA ALA A 58 18.95 16.59 -7.96
C ALA A 58 18.19 17.80 -8.53
N GLU A 59 18.82 18.97 -8.58
CA GLU A 59 18.24 20.17 -9.19
C GLU A 59 17.94 19.97 -10.69
N GLN A 60 18.79 19.26 -11.43
CA GLN A 60 18.56 18.98 -12.86
C GLN A 60 17.37 18.06 -13.14
N ILE A 61 17.06 17.17 -12.20
CA ILE A 61 15.92 16.24 -12.32
C ILE A 61 14.69 16.69 -11.52
N GLU A 62 14.71 17.92 -11.00
CA GLU A 62 13.66 18.50 -10.16
C GLU A 62 13.36 17.62 -8.93
N ALA A 63 14.39 17.32 -8.11
CA ALA A 63 14.27 16.49 -6.92
C ALA A 63 14.80 17.19 -5.65
N ASP A 64 14.17 16.89 -4.51
CA ASP A 64 14.65 17.25 -3.18
C ASP A 64 15.66 16.23 -2.66
N VAL A 65 16.61 16.71 -1.85
CA VAL A 65 17.63 15.88 -1.19
C VAL A 65 17.52 16.08 0.32
N ILE A 66 17.18 15.01 1.04
CA ILE A 66 16.97 15.02 2.50
C ILE A 66 17.99 14.10 3.16
N LEU A 67 18.73 14.60 4.15
CA LEU A 67 19.65 13.78 4.94
C LEU A 67 18.86 12.83 5.86
N LEU A 68 19.09 11.53 5.74
CA LEU A 68 18.45 10.52 6.58
C LEU A 68 19.29 10.13 7.80
N ARG A 69 20.60 9.88 7.58
CA ARG A 69 21.56 9.57 8.64
C ARG A 69 22.99 9.95 8.24
N GLU A 70 23.82 10.11 9.25
CA GLU A 70 25.27 10.24 9.15
C GLU A 70 25.89 9.24 10.13
N HIS A 71 26.83 8.43 9.64
CA HIS A 71 27.64 7.53 10.48
C HIS A 71 29.12 7.59 10.09
N GLN A 72 29.97 7.10 10.98
CA GLN A 72 31.41 7.20 10.86
C GLN A 72 32.00 5.81 10.58
N GLU A 73 32.78 5.72 9.50
CA GLU A 73 33.50 4.52 9.08
C GLU A 73 35.03 4.77 9.06
N ALA A 74 35.80 3.71 8.78
CA ALA A 74 37.26 3.70 8.87
C ALA A 74 37.95 4.81 8.05
N GLY A 75 37.41 5.16 6.88
CA GLY A 75 37.94 6.21 5.99
C GLY A 75 37.23 7.55 6.09
N GLY A 76 36.22 7.70 6.96
CA GLY A 76 35.53 8.97 7.16
C GLY A 76 34.03 8.86 7.39
N LYS A 77 33.29 9.92 7.08
CA LYS A 77 31.84 9.97 7.23
C LYS A 77 31.14 9.28 6.06
N VAL A 78 30.01 8.65 6.33
CA VAL A 78 29.05 8.14 5.34
C VAL A 78 27.73 8.84 5.60
N ARG A 79 27.04 9.26 4.53
CA ARG A 79 25.74 9.93 4.62
C ARG A 79 24.74 9.30 3.66
N ASP A 80 23.56 9.00 4.19
CA ASP A 80 22.45 8.49 3.39
C ASP A 80 21.47 9.63 3.15
N TYR A 81 21.14 9.87 1.89
CA TYR A 81 20.20 10.89 1.47
C TYR A 81 18.98 10.24 0.82
N LEU A 82 17.79 10.67 1.21
CA LEU A 82 16.58 10.44 0.42
C LEU A 82 16.57 11.47 -0.70
N VAL A 83 16.52 10.98 -1.93
CA VAL A 83 16.29 11.82 -3.11
C VAL A 83 14.86 11.56 -3.58
N ARG A 84 14.03 12.59 -3.60
CA ARG A 84 12.61 12.50 -3.97
C ARG A 84 12.30 13.49 -5.07
N LYS A 85 11.81 12.98 -6.20
CA LYS A 85 11.39 13.80 -7.34
C LYS A 85 10.17 14.65 -6.96
N HIS A 86 10.16 15.90 -7.39
CA HIS A 86 9.00 16.77 -7.28
C HIS A 86 7.89 16.22 -8.16
N VAL A 87 6.76 15.95 -7.53
CA VAL A 87 5.50 15.69 -8.21
C VAL A 87 4.81 17.05 -8.35
N GLY A 88 4.33 17.39 -9.55
CA GLY A 88 3.77 18.73 -9.82
C GLY A 88 2.64 19.10 -8.86
N ASP A 89 2.29 20.39 -8.78
CA ASP A 89 1.43 21.00 -7.74
C ASP A 89 0.08 20.31 -7.41
N ASN A 90 -0.41 19.41 -8.27
CA ASN A 90 -1.66 18.66 -8.06
C ASN A 90 -1.45 17.13 -8.08
N ASP A 91 -0.25 16.64 -7.80
CA ASP A 91 0.05 15.22 -7.75
C ASP A 91 0.89 14.88 -6.51
N PHE A 92 0.87 13.60 -6.13
CA PHE A 92 1.60 13.09 -4.97
C PHE A 92 1.94 11.62 -5.17
N LEU A 93 3.05 11.19 -4.57
CA LEU A 93 3.39 9.78 -4.46
C LEU A 93 2.39 9.10 -3.51
N GLU A 94 1.79 7.99 -3.94
CA GLU A 94 0.82 7.24 -3.14
C GLU A 94 1.35 5.85 -2.84
N VAL A 95 1.30 5.46 -1.56
CA VAL A 95 1.58 4.09 -1.12
C VAL A 95 0.37 3.58 -0.38
N ARG A 96 -0.11 2.39 -0.74
CA ARG A 96 -1.29 1.77 -0.12
C ARG A 96 -0.87 0.71 0.87
N VAL A 97 -1.32 0.86 2.10
CA VAL A 97 -1.01 -0.06 3.21
C VAL A 97 -2.32 -0.67 3.70
N ALA A 98 -2.48 -1.98 3.51
CA ALA A 98 -3.58 -2.71 4.12
C ALA A 98 -3.30 -2.97 5.60
N VAL A 99 -4.28 -2.66 6.46
CA VAL A 99 -4.15 -2.85 7.90
C VAL A 99 -4.94 -4.08 8.32
N VAL A 100 -4.23 -5.11 8.75
CA VAL A 100 -4.82 -6.41 9.12
C VAL A 100 -4.37 -6.82 10.52
N GLY A 101 -5.12 -7.73 11.14
CA GLY A 101 -4.79 -8.23 12.48
C GLY A 101 -6.04 -8.61 13.26
N ASN A 102 -5.87 -9.37 14.33
CA ASN A 102 -6.99 -9.87 15.13
C ASN A 102 -7.84 -8.74 15.74
N VAL A 103 -9.03 -9.11 16.23
CA VAL A 103 -9.86 -8.23 17.07
C VAL A 103 -9.02 -7.71 18.26
N ASP A 104 -9.20 -6.44 18.61
CA ASP A 104 -8.49 -5.75 19.69
C ASP A 104 -6.96 -5.60 19.54
N ALA A 105 -6.38 -5.91 18.38
CA ALA A 105 -4.97 -5.61 18.08
C ALA A 105 -4.64 -4.10 17.98
N GLY A 106 -5.65 -3.22 18.05
CA GLY A 106 -5.46 -1.77 18.03
C GLY A 106 -5.44 -1.13 16.64
N LYS A 107 -5.98 -1.78 15.61
CA LYS A 107 -6.01 -1.31 14.20
C LYS A 107 -6.51 0.11 14.03
N SER A 108 -7.79 0.33 14.26
CA SER A 108 -8.41 1.64 14.11
C SER A 108 -7.90 2.63 15.16
N THR A 109 -7.38 2.17 16.31
CA THR A 109 -6.74 3.06 17.29
C THR A 109 -5.44 3.64 16.73
N LEU A 110 -4.55 2.80 16.18
CA LEU A 110 -3.29 3.25 15.57
C LEU A 110 -3.56 4.18 14.40
N LEU A 111 -4.50 3.82 13.51
CA LEU A 111 -4.88 4.67 12.40
C LEU A 111 -5.39 6.03 12.88
N GLY A 112 -6.20 6.07 13.93
CA GLY A 112 -6.66 7.33 14.52
C GLY A 112 -5.52 8.19 15.03
N VAL A 113 -4.54 7.58 15.71
CA VAL A 113 -3.35 8.28 16.23
C VAL A 113 -2.46 8.81 15.10
N LEU A 114 -2.21 8.01 14.07
CA LEU A 114 -1.38 8.41 12.94
C LEU A 114 -2.03 9.54 12.12
N THR A 115 -3.34 9.42 11.85
CA THR A 115 -4.03 10.30 10.89
C THR A 115 -4.56 11.59 11.51
N HIS A 116 -4.83 11.62 12.82
CA HIS A 116 -5.30 12.81 13.54
C HIS A 116 -4.22 13.47 14.41
N GLY A 117 -3.05 12.84 14.59
CA GLY A 117 -1.92 13.42 15.32
C GLY A 117 -2.09 13.50 16.84
N GLU A 118 -3.13 12.87 17.41
CA GLU A 118 -3.40 12.83 18.84
C GLU A 118 -3.23 11.41 19.39
N LEU A 119 -2.60 11.28 20.56
CA LEU A 119 -2.44 10.00 21.25
C LEU A 119 -3.78 9.47 21.77
N ASP A 120 -3.88 8.15 21.90
CA ASP A 120 -5.06 7.52 22.47
C ASP A 120 -5.07 7.66 24.00
N ASN A 121 -6.24 7.86 24.59
CA ASN A 121 -6.38 7.96 26.05
C ASN A 121 -6.50 6.59 26.75
N GLY A 122 -6.18 5.50 26.05
CA GLY A 122 -6.35 4.12 26.52
C GLY A 122 -7.80 3.63 26.57
N ARG A 123 -8.78 4.49 26.27
CA ARG A 123 -10.22 4.15 26.18
C ARG A 123 -10.74 4.15 24.74
N GLY A 124 -9.85 4.27 23.76
CA GLY A 124 -10.19 4.25 22.34
C GLY A 124 -10.79 5.56 21.84
N PHE A 125 -10.35 6.70 22.40
CA PHE A 125 -10.69 8.02 21.87
C PHE A 125 -10.24 8.20 20.42
N ALA A 126 -9.05 7.71 20.07
CA ALA A 126 -8.52 7.86 18.71
C ALA A 126 -9.37 7.11 17.66
N ARG A 127 -9.85 5.90 17.96
CA ARG A 127 -10.65 5.10 17.02
C ARG A 127 -12.08 5.61 16.82
N GLN A 128 -12.64 6.34 17.78
CA GLN A 128 -13.98 6.92 17.63
C GLN A 128 -14.07 7.89 16.46
N LYS A 129 -12.96 8.56 16.11
CA LYS A 129 -12.87 9.47 14.97
C LYS A 129 -12.95 8.75 13.61
N LEU A 130 -12.68 7.43 13.57
CA LEU A 130 -12.69 6.63 12.35
C LEU A 130 -13.99 5.89 12.09
N PHE A 131 -14.82 5.69 13.13
CA PHE A 131 -16.06 4.92 12.98
C PHE A 131 -17.08 5.67 12.14
N ARG A 132 -17.61 4.98 11.12
CA ARG A 132 -18.53 5.57 10.14
C ARG A 132 -19.98 5.21 10.43
N HIS A 133 -20.22 4.07 11.05
CA HIS A 133 -21.55 3.55 11.31
C HIS A 133 -21.91 3.50 12.79
N LYS A 134 -23.20 3.66 13.09
CA LYS A 134 -23.72 3.66 14.46
C LYS A 134 -23.37 2.37 15.22
N HIS A 135 -23.46 1.21 14.56
CA HIS A 135 -23.11 -0.07 15.17
C HIS A 135 -21.59 -0.23 15.41
N GLU A 136 -20.72 0.47 14.67
CA GLU A 136 -19.28 0.49 14.94
C GLU A 136 -18.97 1.29 16.21
N ILE A 137 -19.70 2.38 16.43
CA ILE A 137 -19.62 3.19 17.66
C ILE A 137 -20.13 2.38 18.87
N GLU A 138 -21.27 1.70 18.72
CA GLU A 138 -21.86 0.89 19.80
C GLU A 138 -21.05 -0.36 20.13
N SER A 139 -20.56 -1.08 19.11
CA SER A 139 -19.79 -2.32 19.30
C SER A 139 -18.30 -2.09 19.54
N GLY A 140 -17.79 -0.91 19.19
CA GLY A 140 -16.35 -0.61 19.19
C GLY A 140 -15.54 -1.38 18.13
N ARG A 141 -16.21 -1.92 17.09
CA ARG A 141 -15.60 -2.81 16.08
C ARG A 141 -15.87 -2.31 14.66
N THR A 142 -14.83 -2.27 13.84
CA THR A 142 -14.92 -1.95 12.40
C THR A 142 -15.62 -3.10 11.65
N SER A 143 -16.58 -2.73 10.80
CA SER A 143 -17.41 -3.65 10.02
C SER A 143 -17.26 -3.49 8.50
N SER A 144 -16.68 -2.37 8.08
CA SER A 144 -16.54 -1.96 6.68
C SER A 144 -15.08 -1.66 6.35
N VAL A 145 -14.73 -1.66 5.05
CA VAL A 145 -13.40 -1.23 4.61
C VAL A 145 -13.32 0.29 4.74
N GLY A 146 -12.45 0.75 5.64
CA GLY A 146 -12.14 2.16 5.83
C GLY A 146 -10.96 2.58 4.96
N ASN A 147 -10.94 3.85 4.55
CA ASN A 147 -9.76 4.44 3.93
C ASN A 147 -9.43 5.70 4.71
N ASP A 148 -8.18 5.86 5.10
CA ASP A 148 -7.65 7.03 5.78
C ASP A 148 -6.26 7.37 5.24
N ILE A 149 -5.82 8.62 5.38
CA ILE A 149 -4.58 9.09 4.74
C ILE A 149 -3.63 9.74 5.74
N LEU A 150 -2.34 9.51 5.54
CA LEU A 150 -1.24 10.16 6.24
C LEU A 150 -0.31 10.81 5.21
N GLY A 151 -0.19 12.13 5.27
CA GLY A 151 0.62 12.92 4.36
C GLY A 151 1.98 13.29 4.95
N PHE A 152 2.99 13.31 4.09
CA PHE A 152 4.36 13.73 4.36
C PHE A 152 4.75 14.87 3.42
N ASP A 153 5.39 15.91 3.96
CA ASP A 153 6.02 16.97 3.18
C ASP A 153 7.34 16.49 2.53
N SER A 154 8.05 17.39 1.83
CA SER A 154 9.35 17.07 1.20
C SER A 154 10.41 16.67 2.22
N GLU A 155 10.39 17.27 3.42
CA GLU A 155 11.33 16.97 4.50
C GLU A 155 11.01 15.65 5.23
N GLY A 156 9.84 15.05 4.99
CA GLY A 156 9.38 13.83 5.65
C GLY A 156 8.63 14.06 6.97
N ASN A 157 8.21 15.30 7.25
CA ASN A 157 7.35 15.60 8.39
C ASN A 157 5.88 15.30 8.07
N VAL A 158 5.13 14.90 9.10
CA VAL A 158 3.69 14.65 8.97
C VAL A 158 2.91 15.96 8.85
N VAL A 159 2.09 16.08 7.80
CA VAL A 159 1.26 17.28 7.53
C VAL A 159 -0.13 17.22 8.15
N ASN A 160 -0.54 16.04 8.65
CA ASN A 160 -1.82 15.80 9.32
C ASN A 160 -1.90 16.51 10.70
N LYS A 161 -1.90 17.84 10.70
CA LYS A 161 -2.02 18.65 11.90
C LYS A 161 -3.44 19.22 11.99
N PRO A 162 -4.15 19.02 13.11
CA PRO A 162 -5.47 19.62 13.28
C PRO A 162 -5.37 21.14 13.15
N ASP A 163 -6.25 21.75 12.35
CA ASP A 163 -6.32 23.21 12.23
C ASP A 163 -6.59 23.79 13.63
N SER A 164 -5.94 24.90 13.99
CA SER A 164 -6.06 25.55 15.30
C SER A 164 -7.50 25.94 15.69
N HIS A 165 -8.43 25.88 14.75
CA HIS A 165 -9.86 26.17 14.91
C HIS A 165 -10.73 24.91 15.12
N GLY A 166 -10.14 23.73 15.35
CA GLY A 166 -10.90 22.51 15.68
C GLY A 166 -11.69 21.91 14.52
N GLY A 167 -11.38 22.30 13.28
CA GLY A 167 -11.96 21.72 12.07
C GLY A 167 -11.41 20.32 11.79
N SER A 168 -12.26 19.41 11.31
CA SER A 168 -11.82 18.11 10.79
C SER A 168 -10.83 18.31 9.63
N LEU A 169 -9.69 17.61 9.69
CA LEU A 169 -8.70 17.56 8.62
C LEU A 169 -9.35 17.14 7.29
N GLU A 170 -9.42 18.06 6.34
CA GLU A 170 -9.94 17.80 5.00
C GLU A 170 -8.84 17.15 4.16
N TRP A 171 -9.15 16.02 3.51
CA TRP A 171 -8.18 15.27 2.70
C TRP A 171 -7.52 16.10 1.61
N THR A 172 -8.27 17.03 1.01
CA THR A 172 -7.80 18.00 0.02
C THR A 172 -6.56 18.75 0.52
N LYS A 173 -6.64 19.34 1.73
CA LYS A 173 -5.53 20.11 2.33
C LYS A 173 -4.32 19.24 2.67
N ILE A 174 -4.55 17.98 3.06
CA ILE A 174 -3.46 17.03 3.33
C ILE A 174 -2.73 16.75 2.02
N CYS A 175 -3.45 16.38 0.96
CA CYS A 175 -2.89 16.09 -0.35
C CYS A 175 -2.12 17.29 -0.94
N GLU A 176 -2.66 18.50 -0.86
CA GLU A 176 -1.99 19.73 -1.35
C GLU A 176 -0.65 20.02 -0.67
N LYS A 177 -0.52 19.68 0.62
CA LYS A 177 0.72 19.90 1.39
C LYS A 177 1.67 18.72 1.35
N SER A 178 1.28 17.60 0.75
CA SER A 178 2.03 16.36 0.79
C SER A 178 2.78 16.11 -0.51
N THR A 179 4.07 15.81 -0.41
CA THR A 179 4.82 15.19 -1.52
C THR A 179 4.49 13.70 -1.63
N LYS A 180 4.17 13.08 -0.49
CA LYS A 180 3.86 11.66 -0.38
C LYS A 180 2.69 11.42 0.56
N VAL A 181 1.80 10.52 0.17
CA VAL A 181 0.61 10.13 0.92
C VAL A 181 0.58 8.62 1.11
N ILE A 182 0.42 8.19 2.35
CA ILE A 182 0.14 6.81 2.71
C ILE A 182 -1.37 6.66 2.84
N THR A 183 -1.98 5.86 1.97
CA THR A 183 -3.37 5.46 2.06
C THR A 183 -3.45 4.19 2.89
N PHE A 184 -4.08 4.26 4.06
CA PHE A 184 -4.41 3.09 4.86
C PHE A 184 -5.76 2.51 4.45
N ILE A 185 -5.80 1.20 4.28
CA ILE A 185 -7.02 0.43 4.03
C ILE A 185 -7.34 -0.31 5.34
N ASP A 186 -8.26 0.19 6.15
CA ASP A 186 -8.67 -0.42 7.42
C ASP A 186 -9.52 -1.67 7.14
N LEU A 187 -8.96 -2.85 7.42
CA LEU A 187 -9.64 -4.12 7.21
C LEU A 187 -10.16 -4.70 8.52
N ALA A 188 -11.32 -5.32 8.45
CA ALA A 188 -11.96 -5.92 9.61
C ALA A 188 -11.12 -7.09 10.16
N GLY A 189 -10.99 -7.15 11.48
CA GLY A 189 -10.18 -8.18 12.17
C GLY A 189 -10.95 -9.36 12.72
N HIS A 190 -12.27 -9.41 12.53
CA HIS A 190 -13.12 -10.49 13.03
C HIS A 190 -13.37 -11.51 11.92
N GLU A 191 -13.34 -12.81 12.26
CA GLU A 191 -13.62 -13.94 11.34
C GLU A 191 -14.88 -13.77 10.48
N LYS A 192 -15.97 -13.22 11.04
CA LYS A 192 -17.23 -12.98 10.33
C LYS A 192 -17.09 -12.05 9.12
N TYR A 193 -16.06 -11.21 9.14
CA TYR A 193 -15.78 -10.22 8.09
C TYR A 193 -14.57 -10.59 7.23
N LEU A 194 -14.08 -11.83 7.30
CA LEU A 194 -12.94 -12.29 6.49
C LEU A 194 -13.16 -12.04 4.99
N LYS A 195 -14.38 -12.23 4.49
CA LYS A 195 -14.74 -11.93 3.09
C LYS A 195 -14.51 -10.46 2.72
N THR A 196 -14.82 -9.55 3.64
CA THR A 196 -14.57 -8.11 3.49
C THR A 196 -13.07 -7.81 3.47
N THR A 197 -12.29 -8.54 4.28
CA THR A 197 -10.82 -8.41 4.29
C THR A 197 -10.19 -8.92 3.00
N VAL A 198 -10.61 -10.07 2.49
CA VAL A 198 -10.15 -10.60 1.19
C VAL A 198 -10.46 -9.59 0.08
N PHE A 199 -11.69 -9.06 0.06
CA PHE A 199 -12.09 -8.01 -0.88
C PHE A 199 -11.20 -6.76 -0.80
N GLY A 200 -10.91 -6.29 0.40
CA GLY A 200 -10.06 -5.12 0.58
C GLY A 200 -8.62 -5.35 0.12
N MET A 201 -8.09 -6.56 0.32
CA MET A 201 -6.76 -6.95 -0.15
C MET A 201 -6.69 -7.13 -1.66
N THR A 202 -7.69 -7.74 -2.29
CA THR A 202 -7.69 -7.99 -3.75
C THR A 202 -8.10 -6.75 -4.54
N GLY A 203 -9.06 -5.98 -4.03
CA GLY A 203 -9.68 -4.91 -4.79
C GLY A 203 -8.98 -3.56 -4.69
N HIS A 204 -8.40 -3.24 -3.54
CA HIS A 204 -7.63 -1.99 -3.38
C HIS A 204 -6.14 -2.14 -3.70
N LEU A 205 -5.69 -3.37 -4.01
CA LEU A 205 -4.32 -3.71 -4.40
C LEU A 205 -3.26 -3.01 -3.53
N PRO A 206 -3.20 -3.34 -2.23
CA PRO A 206 -2.23 -2.73 -1.32
C PRO A 206 -0.80 -3.05 -1.75
N ASP A 207 0.08 -2.05 -1.71
CA ASP A 207 1.51 -2.22 -1.93
C ASP A 207 2.15 -3.00 -0.76
N PHE A 208 1.68 -2.71 0.46
CA PHE A 208 2.20 -3.33 1.69
C PHE A 208 1.08 -3.75 2.64
N CYS A 209 1.39 -4.69 3.52
CA CYS A 209 0.48 -5.17 4.55
C CYS A 209 1.07 -4.90 5.94
N MET A 210 0.36 -4.11 6.74
CA MET A 210 0.66 -3.86 8.14
C MET A 210 -0.08 -4.89 9.00
N LEU A 211 0.64 -5.90 9.48
CA LEU A 211 0.10 -6.91 10.40
C LEU A 211 0.17 -6.42 11.84
N MET A 212 -0.99 -6.18 12.45
CA MET A 212 -1.09 -5.69 13.81
C MET A 212 -1.30 -6.82 14.81
N VAL A 213 -0.48 -6.81 15.87
CA VAL A 213 -0.51 -7.80 16.95
C VAL A 213 -0.56 -7.06 18.29
N GLY A 214 -1.52 -7.39 19.17
CA GLY A 214 -1.50 -6.88 20.53
C GLY A 214 -0.44 -7.59 21.36
N SER A 215 0.44 -6.84 22.03
CA SER A 215 1.50 -7.38 22.89
C SER A 215 0.98 -8.32 24.00
N ASN A 216 -0.24 -8.07 24.48
CA ASN A 216 -0.88 -8.81 25.58
C ASN A 216 -1.62 -10.06 25.11
N ALA A 217 -2.15 -10.05 23.88
CA ALA A 217 -2.91 -11.15 23.31
C ALA A 217 -2.03 -12.13 22.53
N GLY A 218 -0.96 -11.64 21.89
CA GLY A 218 -0.10 -12.44 21.04
C GLY A 218 -0.77 -12.90 19.73
N ILE A 219 -0.34 -14.05 19.22
CA ILE A 219 -0.81 -14.60 17.93
C ILE A 219 -2.08 -15.41 18.16
N VAL A 220 -3.23 -14.75 18.05
CA VAL A 220 -4.55 -15.35 18.31
C VAL A 220 -5.52 -15.05 17.17
N GLY A 221 -6.48 -15.95 16.96
CA GLY A 221 -7.56 -15.77 16.00
C GLY A 221 -7.01 -15.53 14.59
N MET A 222 -7.50 -14.47 13.96
CA MET A 222 -7.31 -14.18 12.54
C MET A 222 -5.88 -13.79 12.11
N THR A 223 -4.93 -13.68 13.04
CA THR A 223 -3.56 -13.22 12.73
C THR A 223 -2.87 -14.13 11.72
N LYS A 224 -3.05 -15.45 11.82
CA LYS A 224 -2.43 -16.41 10.89
C LYS A 224 -3.10 -16.38 9.53
N GLU A 225 -4.42 -16.24 9.50
CA GLU A 225 -5.23 -16.15 8.30
C GLU A 225 -4.90 -14.88 7.52
N HIS A 226 -4.81 -13.73 8.20
CA HIS A 226 -4.41 -12.47 7.58
C HIS A 226 -2.98 -12.51 7.05
N LEU A 227 -2.03 -13.09 7.80
CA LEU A 227 -0.67 -13.30 7.32
C LEU A 227 -0.66 -14.23 6.10
N GLY A 228 -1.40 -15.35 6.15
CA GLY A 228 -1.52 -16.29 5.04
C GLY A 228 -2.09 -15.64 3.78
N LEU A 229 -3.10 -14.78 3.91
CA LEU A 229 -3.65 -14.01 2.79
C LEU A 229 -2.63 -13.04 2.18
N ALA A 230 -1.88 -12.32 3.01
CA ALA A 230 -0.86 -11.39 2.52
C ALA A 230 0.26 -12.13 1.77
N LEU A 231 0.69 -13.29 2.28
CA LEU A 231 1.67 -14.15 1.62
C LEU A 231 1.13 -14.73 0.30
N ALA A 232 -0.12 -15.20 0.28
CA ALA A 232 -0.75 -15.74 -0.92
C ALA A 232 -0.90 -14.71 -2.04
N LEU A 233 -1.09 -13.44 -1.67
CA LEU A 233 -1.19 -12.31 -2.61
C LEU A 233 0.19 -11.68 -2.94
N ASN A 234 1.29 -12.26 -2.47
CA ASN A 234 2.65 -11.71 -2.62
C ASN A 234 2.76 -10.24 -2.20
N VAL A 235 2.09 -9.88 -1.11
CA VAL A 235 2.16 -8.54 -0.50
C VAL A 235 3.17 -8.57 0.65
N PRO A 236 4.24 -7.75 0.63
CA PRO A 236 5.22 -7.67 1.70
C PRO A 236 4.56 -7.23 3.01
N VAL A 237 5.00 -7.85 4.10
CA VAL A 237 4.39 -7.69 5.42
C VAL A 237 5.41 -7.10 6.38
N PHE A 238 5.01 -6.07 7.11
CA PHE A 238 5.70 -5.62 8.32
C PHE A 238 4.75 -5.74 9.51
N VAL A 239 5.30 -6.00 10.69
CA VAL A 239 4.52 -6.26 11.90
C VAL A 239 4.59 -5.08 12.83
N VAL A 240 3.45 -4.71 13.41
CA VAL A 240 3.35 -3.69 14.44
C VAL A 240 2.76 -4.33 15.70
N VAL A 241 3.58 -4.43 16.75
CA VAL A 241 3.20 -4.91 18.07
C VAL A 241 2.74 -3.71 18.90
N THR A 242 1.46 -3.66 19.23
CA THR A 242 0.85 -2.53 19.96
C THR A 242 0.70 -2.82 21.46
N LYS A 243 0.30 -1.80 22.24
CA LYS A 243 -0.02 -1.90 23.68
C LYS A 243 1.18 -2.32 24.53
N ILE A 244 2.40 -1.95 24.14
CA ILE A 244 3.61 -2.28 24.93
C ILE A 244 3.60 -1.63 26.31
N ASP A 245 2.85 -0.53 26.47
CA ASP A 245 2.67 0.20 27.72
C ASP A 245 1.90 -0.58 28.80
N MET A 246 1.00 -1.49 28.41
CA MET A 246 0.19 -2.28 29.34
C MET A 246 0.71 -3.71 29.54
N CYS A 247 1.69 -4.15 28.75
CA CYS A 247 2.11 -5.54 28.74
C CYS A 247 3.37 -5.76 29.60
N PRO A 248 3.35 -6.70 30.55
CA PRO A 248 4.55 -7.13 31.27
C PRO A 248 5.66 -7.58 30.31
N ALA A 249 6.91 -7.19 30.59
CA ALA A 249 8.06 -7.41 29.70
C ALA A 249 8.28 -8.91 29.37
N ASN A 250 8.00 -9.82 30.31
CA ASN A 250 8.10 -11.26 30.08
C ASN A 250 7.10 -11.74 29.00
N ILE A 251 5.85 -11.28 29.06
CA ILE A 251 4.81 -11.65 28.09
C ILE A 251 5.10 -11.05 26.72
N LEU A 252 5.59 -9.81 26.68
CA LEU A 252 6.03 -9.16 25.44
C LEU A 252 7.15 -9.97 24.77
N GLN A 253 8.17 -10.37 25.53
CA GLN A 253 9.27 -11.19 25.01
C GLN A 253 8.80 -12.56 24.49
N GLU A 254 7.87 -13.21 25.18
CA GLU A 254 7.27 -14.47 24.70
C GLU A 254 6.50 -14.28 23.40
N THR A 255 5.71 -13.21 23.31
CA THR A 255 4.97 -12.84 22.09
C THR A 255 5.91 -12.59 20.91
N LEU A 256 6.99 -11.84 21.13
CA LEU A 256 8.01 -11.60 20.10
C LEU A 256 8.70 -12.89 19.66
N LYS A 257 9.06 -13.77 20.61
CA LYS A 257 9.65 -15.08 20.28
C LYS A 257 8.70 -15.92 19.43
N LEU A 258 7.41 -15.95 19.77
CA LEU A 258 6.40 -16.68 19.00
C LEU A 258 6.23 -16.08 17.59
N LEU A 259 6.20 -14.76 17.48
CA LEU A 259 6.08 -14.04 16.22
C LEU A 259 7.28 -14.33 15.30
N GLN A 260 8.49 -14.26 15.84
CA GLN A 260 9.71 -14.60 15.10
C GLN A 260 9.70 -16.07 14.63
N ARG A 261 9.23 -17.02 15.45
CA ARG A 261 9.08 -18.42 15.04
C ARG A 261 8.05 -18.58 13.92
N LEU A 262 6.92 -17.88 14.00
CA LEU A 262 5.89 -17.92 12.95
C LEU A 262 6.44 -17.39 11.63
N LEU A 263 7.11 -16.23 11.64
CA LEU A 263 7.67 -15.60 10.45
C LEU A 263 8.78 -16.45 9.80
N LYS A 264 9.59 -17.12 10.60
CA LYS A 264 10.64 -18.05 10.13
C LYS A 264 10.11 -19.42 9.70
N SER A 265 8.84 -19.73 9.96
CA SER A 265 8.28 -21.05 9.63
C SER A 265 8.33 -21.34 8.13
N PRO A 266 8.34 -22.63 7.72
CA PRO A 266 8.43 -23.01 6.31
C PRO A 266 7.35 -22.42 5.40
N GLY A 267 6.19 -22.06 5.98
CA GLY A 267 5.09 -21.42 5.25
C GLY A 267 5.24 -19.90 5.05
N CYS A 268 6.09 -19.22 5.84
CA CYS A 268 6.30 -17.77 5.74
C CYS A 268 7.67 -17.41 5.13
N ARG A 269 8.74 -18.15 5.52
CA ARG A 269 10.13 -17.96 5.07
C ARG A 269 10.61 -16.50 5.13
N LYS A 270 10.15 -15.74 6.14
CA LYS A 270 10.54 -14.35 6.36
C LYS A 270 11.71 -14.25 7.36
N ILE A 271 12.48 -13.18 7.22
CA ILE A 271 13.58 -12.80 8.12
C ILE A 271 13.06 -11.66 9.01
N PRO A 272 12.67 -11.95 10.26
CA PRO A 272 12.18 -10.91 11.17
C PRO A 272 13.33 -10.00 11.63
N VAL A 273 13.13 -8.69 11.55
CA VAL A 273 14.08 -7.67 12.05
C VAL A 273 13.35 -6.79 13.05
N LEU A 274 13.86 -6.71 14.28
CA LEU A 274 13.30 -5.84 15.30
C LEU A 274 13.84 -4.42 15.10
N VAL A 275 12.95 -3.46 14.89
CA VAL A 275 13.33 -2.07 14.66
C VAL A 275 13.37 -1.34 16.00
N GLN A 276 14.54 -0.84 16.38
CA GLN A 276 14.77 -0.14 17.65
C GLN A 276 15.38 1.26 17.46
N SER A 277 15.97 1.52 16.30
CA SER A 277 16.66 2.76 15.98
C SER A 277 16.27 3.30 14.61
N LYS A 278 16.64 4.56 14.33
CA LYS A 278 16.48 5.16 13.01
C LYS A 278 17.32 4.46 11.94
N ASP A 279 18.49 3.93 12.33
CA ASP A 279 19.35 3.18 11.41
C ASP A 279 18.68 1.87 10.98
N ASP A 280 18.05 1.15 11.93
CA ASP A 280 17.26 -0.03 11.61
C ASP A 280 16.13 0.30 10.64
N VAL A 281 15.47 1.45 10.81
CA VAL A 281 14.40 1.91 9.89
C VAL A 281 14.94 2.09 8.47
N ILE A 282 16.09 2.75 8.31
CA ILE A 282 16.67 3.02 6.99
C ILE A 282 17.11 1.71 6.32
N VAL A 283 17.80 0.84 7.05
CA VAL A 283 18.24 -0.48 6.55
C VAL A 283 17.06 -1.38 6.20
N THR A 284 16.01 -1.38 7.04
CA THR A 284 14.83 -2.19 6.79
C THR A 284 14.02 -1.66 5.61
N ALA A 285 13.82 -0.34 5.49
CA ALA A 285 13.08 0.26 4.39
C ALA A 285 13.77 0.05 3.03
N SER A 286 15.10 0.25 2.96
CA SER A 286 15.86 0.09 1.71
C SER A 286 15.83 -1.35 1.18
N ASN A 287 15.83 -2.33 2.08
CA ASN A 287 15.85 -3.75 1.74
C ASN A 287 14.45 -4.41 1.78
N PHE A 288 13.40 -3.66 2.10
CA PHE A 288 12.06 -4.25 2.27
C PHE A 288 11.50 -4.79 0.94
N SER A 289 11.93 -4.20 -0.18
CA SER A 289 11.60 -4.65 -1.54
C SER A 289 12.08 -6.08 -1.83
N SER A 290 13.03 -6.63 -1.06
CA SER A 290 13.50 -8.03 -1.20
C SER A 290 12.45 -9.08 -0.79
N GLU A 291 11.28 -8.65 -0.30
CA GLU A 291 10.11 -9.44 0.14
C GLU A 291 10.37 -10.43 1.28
N ARG A 292 11.62 -10.82 1.57
CA ARG A 292 11.97 -11.76 2.63
C ARG A 292 12.09 -11.08 3.99
N MET A 293 12.54 -9.83 4.03
CA MET A 293 12.63 -9.06 5.27
C MET A 293 11.24 -8.74 5.82
N CYS A 294 11.07 -8.87 7.14
CA CYS A 294 9.84 -8.53 7.84
C CYS A 294 10.18 -7.67 9.07
N PRO A 295 10.13 -6.34 8.94
CA PRO A 295 10.36 -5.43 10.05
C PRO A 295 9.29 -5.60 11.13
N ILE A 296 9.69 -5.48 12.40
CA ILE A 296 8.81 -5.58 13.57
C ILE A 296 9.00 -4.31 14.40
N PHE A 297 7.92 -3.53 14.49
CA PHE A 297 7.85 -2.32 15.32
C PHE A 297 7.13 -2.63 16.62
N GLN A 298 7.64 -2.10 17.73
CA GLN A 298 7.00 -2.15 19.03
C GLN A 298 6.50 -0.75 19.37
N ILE A 299 5.20 -0.54 19.51
CA ILE A 299 4.64 0.81 19.69
C ILE A 299 3.62 0.88 20.82
N SER A 300 3.43 2.09 21.35
CA SER A 300 2.28 2.44 22.17
C SER A 300 1.51 3.60 21.58
N ASN A 301 0.20 3.41 21.41
CA ASN A 301 -0.72 4.47 21.00
C ASN A 301 -1.02 5.45 22.15
N VAL A 302 -0.72 5.08 23.39
CA VAL A 302 -1.04 5.87 24.60
C VAL A 302 0.16 6.73 25.00
N THR A 303 1.36 6.14 25.08
CA THR A 303 2.57 6.89 25.46
C THR A 303 3.25 7.54 24.26
N GLY A 304 2.96 7.07 23.04
CA GLY A 304 3.60 7.54 21.80
C GLY A 304 4.95 6.88 21.51
N GLU A 305 5.38 5.92 22.33
CA GLU A 305 6.64 5.20 22.20
C GLU A 305 6.79 4.57 20.80
N ASN A 306 7.91 4.85 20.13
CA ASN A 306 8.33 4.39 18.79
C ASN A 306 7.36 4.71 17.64
N LEU A 307 6.37 5.59 17.83
CA LEU A 307 5.50 6.03 16.73
C LEU A 307 6.27 6.83 15.66
N ASP A 308 7.33 7.52 16.06
CA ASP A 308 8.24 8.25 15.17
C ASP A 308 9.00 7.30 14.25
N LEU A 309 9.51 6.17 14.77
CA LEU A 309 10.17 5.14 13.96
C LEU A 309 9.22 4.55 12.91
N LEU A 310 7.97 4.26 13.30
CA LEU A 310 6.95 3.77 12.36
C LEU A 310 6.61 4.82 11.30
N LYS A 311 6.46 6.10 11.67
CA LYS A 311 6.21 7.19 10.71
C LYS A 311 7.37 7.35 9.73
N MET A 312 8.61 7.30 10.22
CA MET A 312 9.81 7.36 9.40
C MET A 312 9.85 6.18 8.42
N PHE A 313 9.58 4.96 8.89
CA PHE A 313 9.51 3.79 8.01
C PHE A 313 8.47 3.95 6.92
N LEU A 314 7.24 4.37 7.28
CA LEU A 314 6.16 4.62 6.32
C LEU A 314 6.53 5.69 5.28
N ASN A 315 7.24 6.76 5.68
CA ASN A 315 7.72 7.78 4.75
C ASN A 315 8.78 7.23 3.77
N LEU A 316 9.55 6.21 4.16
CA LEU A 316 10.60 5.61 3.31
C LEU A 316 10.09 4.44 2.44
N LEU A 317 8.84 4.00 2.59
CA LEU A 317 8.27 2.92 1.78
C LEU A 317 8.02 3.38 0.34
N SER A 318 8.74 2.84 -0.65
CA SER A 318 8.47 3.17 -2.06
C SER A 318 7.26 2.39 -2.61
N PRO A 319 6.45 2.98 -3.51
CA PRO A 319 5.39 2.26 -4.21
C PRO A 319 5.94 1.01 -4.94
N ARG A 320 5.17 -0.08 -4.99
CA ARG A 320 5.60 -1.32 -5.67
C ARG A 320 5.20 -1.38 -7.13
N THR A 321 4.17 -0.65 -7.50
CA THR A 321 3.62 -0.70 -8.85
C THR A 321 4.37 0.31 -9.72
N SER A 322 5.37 -0.16 -10.47
CA SER A 322 5.90 0.63 -11.58
C SER A 322 4.89 0.60 -12.73
N TYR A 323 4.73 1.73 -13.40
CA TYR A 323 3.88 1.82 -14.59
C TYR A 323 4.76 2.16 -15.78
N ARG A 324 4.42 1.57 -16.93
CA ARG A 324 5.02 1.92 -18.22
C ARG A 324 3.99 2.69 -19.02
N GLU A 325 4.36 3.88 -19.50
CA GLU A 325 3.44 4.75 -20.25
C GLU A 325 2.91 4.09 -21.53
N GLU A 326 3.70 3.20 -22.14
CA GLU A 326 3.36 2.53 -23.38
C GLU A 326 2.26 1.46 -23.22
N GLU A 327 2.10 0.94 -22.01
CA GLU A 327 1.14 -0.13 -21.72
C GLU A 327 -0.30 0.36 -21.93
N PRO A 328 -1.18 -0.50 -22.48
CA PRO A 328 -2.57 -0.15 -22.63
C PRO A 328 -3.23 0.01 -21.25
N ALA A 329 -3.95 1.12 -21.09
CA ALA A 329 -4.65 1.44 -19.85
C ALA A 329 -5.70 0.38 -19.48
N GLU A 330 -5.74 0.02 -18.21
CA GLU A 330 -6.77 -0.83 -17.62
C GLU A 330 -7.14 -0.28 -16.25
N PHE A 331 -8.43 -0.04 -16.05
CA PHE A 331 -9.00 0.52 -14.84
C PHE A 331 -10.15 -0.35 -14.36
N GLN A 332 -10.11 -0.71 -13.08
CA GLN A 332 -11.11 -1.53 -12.44
C GLN A 332 -12.09 -0.66 -11.63
N ILE A 333 -13.39 -0.90 -11.78
CA ILE A 333 -14.44 -0.11 -11.12
C ILE A 333 -14.91 -0.80 -9.83
N ASP A 334 -14.74 -0.10 -8.71
CA ASP A 334 -15.08 -0.56 -7.36
C ASP A 334 -16.41 0.01 -6.90
N ASP A 335 -16.69 1.26 -7.30
CA ASP A 335 -17.89 1.97 -6.89
C ASP A 335 -18.42 2.95 -7.93
N THR A 336 -19.71 3.27 -7.81
CA THR A 336 -20.40 4.20 -8.71
C THR A 336 -21.21 5.21 -7.92
N TYR A 337 -21.01 6.48 -8.26
CA TYR A 337 -21.65 7.63 -7.64
C TYR A 337 -22.45 8.43 -8.65
N SER A 338 -23.53 9.05 -8.19
CA SER A 338 -24.28 10.06 -8.95
C SER A 338 -24.07 11.39 -8.27
N VAL A 339 -23.26 12.25 -8.88
CA VAL A 339 -22.90 13.54 -8.29
C VAL A 339 -23.72 14.64 -8.96
N PRO A 340 -24.50 15.45 -8.20
CA PRO A 340 -25.27 16.56 -8.75
C PRO A 340 -24.40 17.50 -9.60
N GLY A 341 -24.87 17.86 -10.79
CA GLY A 341 -24.15 18.74 -11.73
C GLY A 341 -23.00 18.09 -12.51
N VAL A 342 -22.36 17.04 -11.98
CA VAL A 342 -21.27 16.34 -12.66
C VAL A 342 -21.79 15.19 -13.53
N GLY A 343 -22.71 14.37 -12.98
CA GLY A 343 -23.27 13.19 -13.62
C GLY A 343 -22.81 11.88 -12.96
N THR A 344 -22.64 10.84 -13.77
CA THR A 344 -22.19 9.52 -13.32
C THR A 344 -20.68 9.54 -13.11
N VAL A 345 -20.24 9.18 -11.91
CA VAL A 345 -18.83 9.08 -11.53
C VAL A 345 -18.53 7.64 -11.14
N VAL A 346 -17.45 7.09 -11.66
CA VAL A 346 -16.95 5.75 -11.27
C VAL A 346 -15.67 5.93 -10.47
N SER A 347 -15.44 5.06 -9.49
CA SER A 347 -14.22 5.05 -8.68
C SER A 347 -13.62 3.66 -8.66
N GLY A 348 -12.30 3.60 -8.56
CA GLY A 348 -11.56 2.36 -8.44
C GLY A 348 -10.08 2.56 -8.70
N THR A 349 -9.43 1.53 -9.23
CA THR A 349 -7.96 1.45 -9.32
C THR A 349 -7.50 1.26 -10.76
N THR A 350 -6.53 2.07 -11.18
CA THR A 350 -5.84 1.88 -12.46
C THR A 350 -4.82 0.77 -12.27
N LEU A 351 -4.99 -0.35 -12.97
CA LEU A 351 -4.13 -1.51 -12.85
C LEU A 351 -2.82 -1.29 -13.62
N ARG A 352 -2.91 -0.75 -14.83
CA ARG A 352 -1.77 -0.51 -15.73
C ARG A 352 -2.06 0.59 -16.74
N GLY A 353 -1.00 1.06 -17.39
CA GLY A 353 -1.02 2.13 -18.38
C GLY A 353 -1.31 3.51 -17.79
N LEU A 354 -1.65 4.45 -18.68
CA LEU A 354 -1.89 5.86 -18.37
C LEU A 354 -3.26 6.28 -18.92
N ILE A 355 -4.08 6.91 -18.06
CA ILE A 355 -5.39 7.45 -18.45
C ILE A 355 -5.34 8.96 -18.30
N LYS A 356 -5.57 9.69 -19.40
CA LYS A 356 -5.57 11.15 -19.43
C LYS A 356 -6.99 11.71 -19.54
N LEU A 357 -7.13 12.97 -19.15
CA LEU A 357 -8.36 13.71 -19.32
C LEU A 357 -8.72 13.78 -20.82
N ASN A 358 -10.00 13.59 -21.16
CA ASN A 358 -10.54 13.44 -22.52
C ASN A 358 -10.23 12.13 -23.25
N ASP A 359 -9.52 11.17 -22.64
CA ASP A 359 -9.34 9.86 -23.26
C ASP A 359 -10.68 9.14 -23.48
N THR A 360 -10.72 8.34 -24.55
CA THR A 360 -11.84 7.45 -24.85
C THR A 360 -11.43 6.00 -24.57
N LEU A 361 -12.08 5.40 -23.57
CA LEU A 361 -11.85 4.02 -23.14
C LEU A 361 -13.07 3.16 -23.46
N LEU A 362 -12.91 1.85 -23.38
CA LEU A 362 -13.99 0.87 -23.51
C LEU A 362 -14.47 0.46 -22.11
N LEU A 363 -15.75 0.73 -21.82
CA LEU A 363 -16.41 0.34 -20.57
C LEU A 363 -17.19 -0.96 -20.77
N GLY A 364 -16.94 -1.95 -19.93
CA GLY A 364 -17.68 -3.22 -19.96
C GLY A 364 -17.11 -4.25 -18.98
N PRO A 365 -17.45 -5.53 -19.13
CA PRO A 365 -18.46 -6.05 -20.05
C PRO A 365 -19.88 -5.73 -19.55
N ASP A 366 -20.77 -5.37 -20.48
CA ASP A 366 -22.21 -5.30 -20.22
C ASP A 366 -22.82 -6.71 -20.02
N PRO A 367 -24.12 -6.86 -19.69
CA PRO A 367 -24.75 -8.17 -19.53
C PRO A 367 -24.70 -9.08 -20.77
N LEU A 368 -24.43 -8.52 -21.95
CA LEU A 368 -24.28 -9.24 -23.22
C LEU A 368 -22.80 -9.50 -23.56
N GLY A 369 -21.86 -9.07 -22.72
CA GLY A 369 -20.42 -9.22 -22.95
C GLY A 369 -19.80 -8.11 -23.81
N ASN A 370 -20.54 -7.08 -24.18
CA ASN A 370 -20.06 -6.00 -25.05
C ASN A 370 -19.35 -4.90 -24.25
N PHE A 371 -18.52 -4.14 -24.96
CA PHE A 371 -17.82 -2.98 -24.43
C PHE A 371 -18.26 -1.71 -25.17
N LEU A 372 -18.56 -0.66 -24.41
CA LEU A 372 -19.06 0.61 -24.91
C LEU A 372 -17.97 1.68 -24.85
N PRO A 373 -17.73 2.44 -25.92
CA PRO A 373 -16.78 3.56 -25.87
C PRO A 373 -17.32 4.68 -24.96
N ILE A 374 -16.48 5.11 -24.01
CA ILE A 374 -16.80 6.15 -23.04
C ILE A 374 -15.66 7.17 -22.95
N ALA A 375 -16.02 8.45 -22.95
CA ALA A 375 -15.06 9.54 -22.81
C ALA A 375 -14.96 9.99 -21.34
N VAL A 376 -13.73 10.20 -20.87
CA VAL A 376 -13.42 10.75 -19.56
C VAL A 376 -13.63 12.26 -19.55
N LYS A 377 -14.56 12.75 -18.72
CA LYS A 377 -14.86 14.19 -18.59
C LYS A 377 -13.94 14.90 -17.61
N SER A 378 -13.69 14.29 -16.46
CA SER A 378 -12.79 14.81 -15.43
C SER A 378 -12.26 13.67 -14.58
N ILE A 379 -11.11 13.90 -13.96
CA ILE A 379 -10.42 12.91 -13.13
C ILE A 379 -10.10 13.53 -11.78
N HIS A 380 -10.35 12.78 -10.71
CA HIS A 380 -10.04 13.19 -9.35
C HIS A 380 -9.31 12.08 -8.61
N ARG A 381 -8.23 12.40 -7.89
CA ARG A 381 -7.57 11.52 -6.94
C ARG A 381 -7.76 12.09 -5.54
N LYS A 382 -8.35 11.31 -4.62
CA LYS A 382 -8.59 11.74 -3.22
C LYS A 382 -9.25 13.13 -3.08
N ARG A 383 -10.19 13.46 -3.98
CA ARG A 383 -10.90 14.75 -4.11
C ARG A 383 -10.08 15.90 -4.73
N MET A 384 -8.82 15.68 -5.09
CA MET A 384 -8.01 16.61 -5.87
C MET A 384 -8.23 16.39 -7.38
N PRO A 385 -8.46 17.44 -8.17
CA PRO A 385 -8.53 17.32 -9.63
C PRO A 385 -7.14 17.05 -10.21
N VAL A 386 -7.04 16.05 -11.09
CA VAL A 386 -5.79 15.67 -11.77
C VAL A 386 -5.98 15.57 -13.28
N LYS A 387 -4.88 15.70 -14.03
CA LYS A 387 -4.90 15.63 -15.51
C LYS A 387 -4.75 14.21 -16.04
N GLU A 388 -4.11 13.33 -15.27
CA GLU A 388 -3.82 11.96 -15.65
C GLU A 388 -3.76 11.06 -14.42
N VAL A 389 -3.89 9.76 -14.64
CA VAL A 389 -3.78 8.71 -13.62
C VAL A 389 -2.97 7.56 -14.18
N ARG A 390 -1.99 7.12 -13.39
CA ARG A 390 -1.01 6.09 -13.74
C ARG A 390 -1.40 4.74 -13.13
N GLY A 391 -0.86 3.66 -13.68
CA GLY A 391 -0.97 2.31 -13.09
C GLY A 391 -0.57 2.32 -11.61
N GLY A 392 -1.33 1.60 -10.78
CA GLY A 392 -1.20 1.58 -9.32
C GLY A 392 -1.99 2.67 -8.59
N GLN A 393 -2.50 3.70 -9.27
CA GLN A 393 -3.19 4.81 -8.59
C GLN A 393 -4.71 4.58 -8.49
N THR A 394 -5.30 5.06 -7.39
CA THR A 394 -6.76 5.11 -7.22
C THR A 394 -7.32 6.43 -7.72
N ALA A 395 -8.44 6.39 -8.45
CA ALA A 395 -9.04 7.59 -9.03
C ALA A 395 -10.55 7.47 -9.19
N SER A 396 -11.19 8.63 -9.34
CA SER A 396 -12.58 8.79 -9.71
C SER A 396 -12.71 9.50 -11.06
N PHE A 397 -13.44 8.89 -11.98
CA PHE A 397 -13.67 9.39 -13.33
C PHE A 397 -15.12 9.82 -13.50
N ALA A 398 -15.35 11.06 -13.89
CA ALA A 398 -16.67 11.49 -14.37
C ALA A 398 -16.84 11.05 -15.83
N LEU A 399 -17.90 10.30 -16.10
CA LEU A 399 -18.15 9.71 -17.42
C LEU A 399 -19.20 10.49 -18.20
N LYS A 400 -18.98 10.65 -19.50
CA LYS A 400 -19.87 11.44 -20.38
C LYS A 400 -21.05 10.61 -20.89
N LYS A 401 -22.28 11.13 -20.76
CA LYS A 401 -23.50 10.60 -21.41
C LYS A 401 -23.86 9.14 -21.04
N ILE A 402 -23.53 8.68 -19.84
CA ILE A 402 -23.91 7.34 -19.34
C ILE A 402 -24.78 7.42 -18.08
N LYS A 403 -25.78 6.55 -17.98
CA LYS A 403 -26.63 6.42 -16.80
C LYS A 403 -25.94 5.55 -15.76
N ARG A 404 -26.03 5.90 -14.48
CA ARG A 404 -25.50 5.06 -13.40
C ARG A 404 -26.02 3.63 -13.43
N SER A 405 -27.29 3.42 -13.81
CA SER A 405 -27.92 2.10 -13.85
C SER A 405 -27.32 1.13 -14.87
N SER A 406 -26.59 1.62 -15.87
CA SER A 406 -25.88 0.75 -16.83
C SER A 406 -24.49 0.36 -16.37
N ILE A 407 -24.02 0.86 -15.23
CA ILE A 407 -22.71 0.57 -14.67
C ILE A 407 -22.90 -0.24 -13.40
N ARG A 408 -22.18 -1.36 -13.30
CA ARG A 408 -22.11 -2.19 -12.09
C ARG A 408 -20.68 -2.26 -11.57
N LYS A 409 -20.55 -2.62 -10.30
CA LYS A 409 -19.26 -2.93 -9.67
C LYS A 409 -18.62 -4.13 -10.37
N GLY A 410 -17.30 -4.15 -10.46
CA GLY A 410 -16.56 -5.19 -11.17
C GLY A 410 -16.47 -5.00 -12.70
N MET A 411 -17.14 -3.99 -13.28
CA MET A 411 -16.83 -3.57 -14.65
C MET A 411 -15.42 -2.97 -14.73
N VAL A 412 -14.87 -2.95 -15.93
CA VAL A 412 -13.56 -2.38 -16.25
C VAL A 412 -13.69 -1.30 -17.32
N MET A 413 -12.77 -0.35 -17.28
CA MET A 413 -12.50 0.61 -18.35
C MET A 413 -11.12 0.31 -18.92
N VAL A 414 -11.06 -0.07 -20.19
CA VAL A 414 -9.82 -0.54 -20.82
C VAL A 414 -9.52 0.23 -22.11
N SER A 415 -8.24 0.30 -22.46
CA SER A 415 -7.81 0.86 -23.74
C SER A 415 -8.39 0.05 -24.90
N PRO A 416 -8.88 0.69 -25.98
CA PRO A 416 -9.30 -0.01 -27.19
C PRO A 416 -8.23 -0.93 -27.78
N ARG A 417 -6.94 -0.64 -27.52
CA ARG A 417 -5.79 -1.45 -27.95
C ARG A 417 -5.79 -2.87 -27.39
N LEU A 418 -6.47 -3.11 -26.26
CA LEU A 418 -6.53 -4.44 -25.63
C LEU A 418 -7.49 -5.40 -26.33
N ASN A 419 -8.43 -4.89 -27.14
CA ASN A 419 -9.49 -5.68 -27.76
C ASN A 419 -10.17 -6.65 -26.76
N PRO A 420 -10.80 -6.13 -25.69
CA PRO A 420 -11.27 -6.95 -24.58
C PRO A 420 -12.37 -7.92 -25.02
N GLN A 421 -12.34 -9.14 -24.48
CA GLN A 421 -13.36 -10.17 -24.72
C GLN A 421 -13.94 -10.66 -23.40
N ALA A 422 -15.25 -10.88 -23.38
CA ALA A 422 -15.93 -11.53 -22.26
C ALA A 422 -16.05 -13.03 -22.54
N SER A 423 -15.62 -13.87 -21.60
CA SER A 423 -15.67 -15.33 -21.69
C SER A 423 -16.36 -15.92 -20.47
N TRP A 424 -17.08 -17.03 -20.68
CA TRP A 424 -17.70 -17.81 -19.60
C TRP A 424 -16.82 -18.97 -19.10
N GLU A 425 -15.81 -19.35 -19.89
CA GLU A 425 -14.88 -20.43 -19.59
C GLU A 425 -13.45 -19.89 -19.62
N PHE A 426 -12.65 -20.30 -18.66
CA PHE A 426 -11.24 -19.93 -18.54
C PHE A 426 -10.47 -21.04 -17.80
N GLU A 427 -9.17 -21.10 -18.05
CA GLU A 427 -8.23 -21.95 -17.30
C GLU A 427 -7.55 -21.09 -16.22
N ALA A 428 -7.33 -21.64 -15.03
CA ALA A 428 -6.69 -20.93 -13.94
C ALA A 428 -5.93 -21.88 -13.01
N GLU A 429 -4.76 -21.43 -12.56
CA GLU A 429 -4.02 -22.08 -11.48
C GLU A 429 -4.68 -21.75 -10.14
N ILE A 430 -4.96 -22.78 -9.32
CA ILE A 430 -5.67 -22.63 -8.05
C ILE A 430 -4.71 -22.97 -6.90
N LEU A 431 -4.52 -22.01 -6.00
CA LEU A 431 -3.85 -22.24 -4.72
C LEU A 431 -4.89 -22.40 -3.61
N VAL A 432 -5.00 -23.61 -3.05
CA VAL A 432 -5.91 -23.90 -1.93
C VAL A 432 -5.19 -23.67 -0.61
N LEU A 433 -5.51 -22.57 0.07
CA LEU A 433 -4.90 -22.24 1.38
C LEU A 433 -5.38 -23.17 2.50
N HIS A 434 -6.69 -23.22 2.71
CA HIS A 434 -7.34 -24.12 3.65
C HIS A 434 -8.78 -24.33 3.23
N HIS A 435 -9.16 -25.59 2.98
CA HIS A 435 -10.53 -25.93 2.65
C HIS A 435 -10.98 -27.14 3.46
N PRO A 436 -12.10 -27.06 4.21
CA PRO A 436 -12.62 -28.21 4.96
C PRO A 436 -13.06 -29.40 4.09
N THR A 437 -13.26 -29.21 2.78
CA THR A 437 -13.79 -30.25 1.88
C THR A 437 -12.91 -30.42 0.66
N THR A 438 -12.93 -31.63 0.10
CA THR A 438 -12.26 -31.97 -1.16
C THR A 438 -12.92 -31.26 -2.34
N ILE A 439 -12.12 -30.61 -3.18
CA ILE A 439 -12.59 -30.05 -4.46
C ILE A 439 -12.60 -31.18 -5.49
N SER A 440 -13.74 -31.43 -6.10
CA SER A 440 -13.97 -32.46 -7.11
C SER A 440 -14.57 -31.86 -8.39
N PRO A 441 -14.61 -32.60 -9.53
CA PRO A 441 -15.29 -32.11 -10.72
C PRO A 441 -16.75 -31.73 -10.42
N ARG A 442 -17.21 -30.61 -10.99
CA ARG A 442 -18.51 -29.95 -10.70
C ARG A 442 -18.63 -29.35 -9.30
N TYR A 443 -17.52 -29.18 -8.59
CA TYR A 443 -17.51 -28.38 -7.36
C TYR A 443 -18.01 -26.96 -7.67
N GLN A 444 -19.00 -26.50 -6.90
CA GLN A 444 -19.56 -25.17 -7.06
C GLN A 444 -18.89 -24.22 -6.08
N ALA A 445 -18.05 -23.34 -6.60
CA ALA A 445 -17.43 -22.27 -5.84
C ALA A 445 -18.08 -20.93 -6.19
N MET A 446 -17.97 -19.97 -5.27
CA MET A 446 -18.14 -18.57 -5.60
C MET A 446 -16.75 -17.99 -5.91
N ALA A 447 -16.53 -17.62 -7.16
CA ALA A 447 -15.33 -16.89 -7.54
C ALA A 447 -15.57 -15.38 -7.45
N THR A 448 -14.57 -14.67 -6.93
CA THR A 448 -14.55 -13.22 -6.90
C THR A 448 -13.46 -12.76 -7.84
N PHE A 449 -13.82 -11.97 -8.84
CA PHE A 449 -12.88 -11.36 -9.77
C PHE A 449 -12.79 -9.87 -9.44
N GLY A 450 -11.59 -9.40 -9.09
CA GLY A 450 -11.39 -7.99 -8.82
C GLY A 450 -12.13 -7.47 -7.59
N THR A 451 -12.97 -6.46 -7.81
CA THR A 451 -13.60 -5.62 -6.77
C THR A 451 -15.10 -5.84 -6.64
N GLU A 452 -15.59 -7.04 -6.97
CA GLU A 452 -16.98 -7.42 -6.77
C GLU A 452 -17.19 -8.08 -5.40
N LYS A 453 -18.20 -7.63 -4.62
CA LYS A 453 -18.47 -8.22 -3.30
C LYS A 453 -19.22 -9.55 -3.44
N PRO A 454 -18.79 -10.63 -2.77
CA PRO A 454 -19.60 -11.84 -2.68
C PRO A 454 -20.89 -11.57 -1.89
N GLY A 455 -22.04 -11.65 -2.56
CA GLY A 455 -23.38 -11.61 -1.94
C GLY A 455 -24.11 -10.27 -1.93
N GLY A 456 -23.65 -9.24 -2.65
CA GLY A 456 -24.51 -8.10 -2.99
C GLY A 456 -25.56 -8.52 -4.03
N GLU A 457 -26.77 -7.95 -4.01
CA GLU A 457 -27.87 -8.27 -4.97
C GLU A 457 -27.47 -8.14 -6.45
N SER A 458 -26.35 -7.46 -6.73
CA SER A 458 -25.78 -7.24 -8.05
C SER A 458 -24.43 -7.93 -8.30
N GLY A 459 -23.93 -8.75 -7.36
CA GLY A 459 -22.69 -9.50 -7.52
C GLY A 459 -22.91 -10.71 -8.44
N GLN A 460 -22.18 -10.81 -9.55
CA GLN A 460 -22.25 -12.00 -10.39
C GLN A 460 -21.77 -13.22 -9.60
N LEU A 461 -22.73 -14.07 -9.26
CA LEU A 461 -22.50 -15.37 -8.67
C LEU A 461 -21.97 -16.29 -9.77
N TRP A 462 -20.66 -16.31 -9.96
CA TRP A 462 -20.05 -17.25 -10.90
C TRP A 462 -20.08 -18.63 -10.27
N ARG A 463 -21.05 -19.46 -10.66
CA ARG A 463 -21.00 -20.89 -10.44
C ARG A 463 -19.96 -21.45 -11.41
N ILE A 464 -18.73 -21.59 -10.93
CA ILE A 464 -17.71 -22.30 -11.69
C ILE A 464 -17.99 -23.78 -11.52
N GLU A 465 -18.10 -24.52 -12.62
CA GLU A 465 -18.05 -25.98 -12.61
C GLU A 465 -16.66 -26.40 -13.10
N GLY A 466 -15.80 -26.83 -12.17
CA GLY A 466 -14.50 -27.38 -12.54
C GLY A 466 -14.68 -28.65 -13.38
N ARG A 467 -14.24 -28.65 -14.64
CA ARG A 467 -14.11 -29.85 -15.47
C ARG A 467 -12.64 -30.28 -15.46
N GLY A 468 -12.32 -31.36 -14.76
CA GLY A 468 -11.04 -32.07 -15.00
C GLY A 468 -10.02 -32.16 -13.87
N CYS A 469 -10.25 -31.63 -12.66
CA CYS A 469 -9.30 -31.85 -11.56
C CYS A 469 -9.48 -33.24 -10.91
N PRO A 470 -8.41 -34.05 -10.74
CA PRO A 470 -8.44 -35.16 -9.77
C PRO A 470 -8.71 -34.59 -8.36
N SER A 471 -9.36 -35.36 -7.51
CA SER A 471 -9.78 -34.93 -6.17
C SER A 471 -8.64 -34.28 -5.38
N MET A 472 -8.76 -33.01 -5.02
CA MET A 472 -7.75 -32.27 -4.25
C MET A 472 -8.11 -32.25 -2.76
N THR A 473 -7.26 -32.83 -1.92
CA THR A 473 -7.29 -32.71 -0.45
C THR A 473 -6.02 -32.02 0.02
N ASN A 474 -6.14 -30.99 0.88
CA ASN A 474 -5.08 -30.26 1.59
C ASN A 474 -3.66 -30.64 1.16
N VAL A 475 -3.15 -29.97 0.13
CA VAL A 475 -1.78 -30.16 -0.32
C VAL A 475 -0.92 -29.05 0.25
N SER A 476 0.27 -29.40 0.73
CA SER A 476 1.28 -28.44 1.20
C SER A 476 1.58 -27.39 0.12
N PRO A 477 2.01 -26.16 0.51
CA PRO A 477 2.14 -25.01 -0.39
C PRO A 477 3.14 -25.17 -1.55
N ASP A 478 3.82 -26.32 -1.67
CA ASP A 478 4.86 -26.57 -2.68
C ASP A 478 4.37 -27.38 -3.90
N THR A 479 3.07 -27.68 -4.04
CA THR A 479 2.53 -28.38 -5.23
C THR A 479 1.38 -27.59 -5.84
N GLY A 480 1.71 -26.73 -6.81
CA GLY A 480 0.73 -26.20 -7.74
C GLY A 480 0.18 -27.33 -8.60
N CYS A 481 -1.15 -27.45 -8.66
CA CYS A 481 -1.81 -28.18 -9.75
C CYS A 481 -2.23 -27.15 -10.80
N ARG A 482 -1.89 -27.45 -12.06
CA ARG A 482 -2.29 -26.68 -13.23
C ARG A 482 -3.75 -26.91 -13.58
#